data_AF-A0A1W9M1H5-F1
#
_entry.id   AF-A0A1W9M1H5-F1
#
_cell.length_a   1.000
_cell.length_b   1.000
_cell.length_c   1.000
_cell.angle_alpha   90.00
_cell.angle_beta   90.00
_cell.angle_gamma   90.00
#
_symmetry.space_group_name_H-M   'P 1'
#
loop_
_entity.id
_entity.type
_entity.pdbx_description
1 polymer ?
#
loop_
_entity_poly.entity_id
_entity_poly.type
_entity_poly.pdbx_seq_one_letter_code
_entity_poly.pdbx_strand_id
1 'polypeptide(L)'
;MSGGLLLGVTLGLAACGPIYETRYSFTPPPTPEGRVCLLQCDQIRLQCLQFEDMQKENCEQQNRWERERYERCKNAGRKDCRYPSTYCSTNYDRCEEQYRICFQTCGGRVDATTVCVANCEQIPPPPVVVQPQGGYPPPPPPPPPAP
;
A
#
# COMPACT_ATOMS: atom_id res chain seq x y z
N MET A 1 -3.61 60.04 -14.22
CA MET A 1 -4.61 58.98 -14.43
C MET A 1 -3.92 57.77 -15.05
N SER A 2 -3.50 56.80 -14.26
CA SER A 2 -3.20 55.44 -14.73
C SER A 2 -3.28 54.51 -13.52
N GLY A 3 -4.48 54.01 -13.25
CA GLY A 3 -4.72 52.96 -12.27
C GLY A 3 -4.22 51.63 -12.83
N GLY A 4 -3.21 51.04 -12.18
CA GLY A 4 -2.72 49.70 -12.48
C GLY A 4 -3.34 48.69 -11.52
N LEU A 5 -4.24 47.88 -12.06
CA LEU A 5 -4.95 46.78 -11.41
C LEU A 5 -3.97 45.83 -10.69
N LEU A 6 -4.01 45.80 -9.34
CA LEU A 6 -3.46 44.69 -8.56
C LEU A 6 -4.45 43.52 -8.66
N LEU A 7 -4.36 42.76 -9.76
CA LEU A 7 -5.06 41.51 -9.95
C LEU A 7 -4.43 40.48 -9.00
N GLY A 8 -5.12 40.23 -7.89
CA GLY A 8 -4.77 39.26 -6.88
C GLY A 8 -4.62 37.87 -7.48
N VAL A 9 -3.40 37.36 -7.46
CA VAL A 9 -3.11 35.95 -7.69
C VAL A 9 -3.37 35.23 -6.35
N THR A 10 -4.65 35.03 -6.02
CA THR A 10 -5.06 34.04 -5.03
C THR A 10 -4.89 32.67 -5.67
N LEU A 11 -3.69 32.11 -5.55
CA LEU A 11 -3.41 30.69 -5.79
C LEU A 11 -4.49 29.86 -5.05
N GLY A 12 -5.36 29.20 -5.80
CA GLY A 12 -6.32 28.26 -5.25
C GLY A 12 -5.57 27.03 -4.71
N LEU A 13 -5.37 26.97 -3.39
CA LEU A 13 -4.98 25.75 -2.67
C LEU A 13 -6.18 24.83 -2.40
N ALA A 14 -7.13 24.74 -3.34
CA ALA A 14 -8.22 23.77 -3.29
C ALA A 14 -8.12 22.93 -4.57
N ALA A 15 -7.88 21.62 -4.53
CA ALA A 15 -8.48 20.66 -3.62
C ALA A 15 -7.50 19.55 -3.21
N CYS A 16 -7.32 19.39 -1.90
CA CYS A 16 -6.86 18.13 -1.32
C CYS A 16 -7.99 17.10 -1.47
N GLY A 17 -8.07 16.42 -2.62
CA GLY A 17 -9.06 15.36 -2.84
C GLY A 17 -8.86 14.16 -1.92
N PRO A 18 -9.85 13.26 -1.83
CA PRO A 18 -9.74 12.02 -1.06
C PRO A 18 -8.58 11.16 -1.59
N ILE A 19 -7.72 10.71 -0.68
CA ILE A 19 -6.63 9.78 -0.97
C ILE A 19 -7.12 8.37 -0.69
N TYR A 20 -6.99 7.50 -1.68
CA TYR A 20 -7.42 6.11 -1.61
C TYR A 20 -6.22 5.15 -1.54
N GLU A 21 -6.39 4.06 -0.82
CA GLU A 21 -5.44 2.97 -0.70
C GLU A 21 -6.17 1.64 -0.94
N THR A 22 -5.51 0.68 -1.59
CA THR A 22 -6.06 -0.67 -1.77
C THR A 22 -5.64 -1.55 -0.61
N ARG A 23 -6.60 -2.00 0.19
CA ARG A 23 -6.38 -2.97 1.27
C ARG A 23 -6.78 -4.37 0.81
N TYR A 24 -6.01 -5.36 1.26
CA TYR A 24 -6.26 -6.75 0.94
C TYR A 24 -6.70 -7.51 2.20
N SER A 25 -7.75 -8.31 2.07
CA SER A 25 -8.17 -9.29 3.08
C SER A 25 -7.99 -10.71 2.57
N PHE A 26 -7.62 -11.61 3.46
CA PHE A 26 -7.21 -12.97 3.12
C PHE A 26 -8.14 -13.98 3.82
N THR A 27 -8.78 -14.84 3.04
CA THR A 27 -9.55 -15.98 3.56
C THR A 27 -8.79 -17.27 3.25
N PRO A 28 -8.30 -18.01 4.27
CA PRO A 28 -7.47 -19.18 4.07
C PRO A 28 -8.24 -20.32 3.37
N PRO A 29 -7.54 -21.23 2.67
CA PRO A 29 -8.17 -22.39 2.04
C PRO A 29 -8.77 -23.31 3.12
N PRO A 30 -9.94 -23.93 2.85
CA PRO A 30 -10.58 -24.83 3.82
C PRO A 30 -9.81 -26.15 4.00
N THR A 31 -9.02 -26.56 3.00
CA THR A 31 -8.30 -27.83 3.01
C THR A 31 -7.03 -27.78 3.88
N PRO A 32 -6.67 -28.89 4.57
CA PRO A 32 -5.39 -28.99 5.27
C PRO A 32 -4.19 -28.80 4.34
N GLU A 33 -4.26 -29.34 3.12
CA GLU A 33 -3.19 -29.27 2.11
C GLU A 33 -2.94 -27.81 1.68
N GLY A 34 -4.01 -27.04 1.47
CA GLY A 34 -3.91 -25.62 1.15
C GLY A 34 -3.28 -24.81 2.28
N ARG A 35 -3.58 -25.15 3.54
CA ARG A 35 -2.96 -24.49 4.70
C ARG A 35 -1.47 -24.78 4.82
N VAL A 36 -1.03 -26.01 4.50
CA VAL A 36 0.40 -26.34 4.41
C VAL A 36 1.08 -25.60 3.25
N CYS A 37 0.40 -25.48 2.11
CA CYS A 37 0.88 -24.69 0.97
C CYS A 37 1.16 -23.22 1.35
N LEU A 38 0.30 -22.60 2.18
CA LEU A 38 0.50 -21.23 2.65
C LEU A 38 1.80 -21.03 3.45
N LEU A 39 2.29 -22.04 4.17
CA LEU A 39 3.58 -21.94 4.89
C LEU A 39 4.74 -21.70 3.93
N GLN A 40 4.67 -22.26 2.71
CA GLN A 40 5.66 -22.01 1.67
C GLN A 40 5.53 -20.58 1.13
N CYS A 41 4.31 -20.08 0.95
CA CYS A 41 4.08 -18.68 0.55
C CYS A 41 4.66 -17.70 1.57
N ASP A 42 4.46 -17.93 2.88
CA ASP A 42 5.03 -17.10 3.94
C ASP A 42 6.55 -17.14 3.92
N GLN A 43 7.15 -18.32 3.73
CA GLN A 43 8.60 -18.46 3.64
C GLN A 43 9.18 -17.68 2.45
N ILE A 44 8.57 -17.78 1.27
CA ILE A 44 9.00 -17.05 0.07
C ILE A 44 8.86 -15.54 0.27
N ARG A 45 7.75 -15.10 0.88
CA ARG A 45 7.54 -13.69 1.20
C ARG A 45 8.63 -13.16 2.13
N LEU A 46 8.93 -13.85 3.22
CA LEU A 46 9.98 -13.43 4.16
C LEU A 46 11.35 -13.35 3.51
N GLN A 47 11.70 -14.29 2.63
CA GLN A 47 12.95 -14.25 1.87
C GLN A 47 13.01 -13.05 0.93
N CYS A 48 11.89 -12.72 0.25
CA CYS A 48 11.79 -11.55 -0.60
C CYS A 48 12.00 -10.25 0.19
N LEU A 49 11.33 -10.12 1.34
CA LEU A 49 11.47 -8.94 2.21
C LEU A 49 12.91 -8.77 2.71
N GLN A 50 13.55 -9.85 3.17
CA GLN A 50 14.95 -9.82 3.57
C GLN A 50 15.90 -9.42 2.43
N PHE A 51 15.61 -9.86 1.20
CA PHE A 51 16.41 -9.47 0.05
C PHE A 51 16.30 -7.96 -0.24
N GLU A 52 15.10 -7.40 -0.18
CA GLU A 52 14.88 -5.96 -0.34
C GLU A 52 15.61 -5.14 0.75
N ASP A 53 15.54 -5.59 2.01
CA ASP A 53 16.25 -4.95 3.12
C ASP A 53 17.77 -4.96 2.92
N MET A 54 18.33 -6.12 2.59
CA MET A 54 19.76 -6.26 2.30
C MET A 54 20.21 -5.37 1.13
N GLN A 55 19.39 -5.27 0.08
CA GLN A 55 19.69 -4.40 -1.07
C GLN A 55 19.73 -2.92 -0.68
N LYS A 56 18.77 -2.50 0.15
CA LYS A 56 18.73 -1.14 0.69
C LYS A 56 19.94 -0.85 1.55
N GLU A 57 20.27 -1.74 2.48
CA GLU A 57 21.42 -1.58 3.37
C GLU A 57 22.73 -1.50 2.59
N ASN A 58 22.91 -2.35 1.58
CA ASN A 58 24.08 -2.31 0.70
C ASN A 58 24.17 -0.97 -0.06
N CYS A 59 23.06 -0.49 -0.62
CA CYS A 59 23.01 0.83 -1.26
C CYS A 59 23.36 1.96 -0.29
N GLU A 60 22.79 1.94 0.91
CA GLU A 60 23.05 2.97 1.92
C GLU A 60 24.51 2.94 2.39
N GLN A 61 25.10 1.75 2.54
CA GLN A 61 26.50 1.58 2.85
C GLN A 61 27.39 2.18 1.75
N GLN A 62 27.10 1.90 0.48
CA GLN A 62 27.83 2.50 -0.64
C GLN A 62 27.72 4.03 -0.63
N ASN A 63 26.53 4.57 -0.40
CA ASN A 63 26.33 6.01 -0.25
C ASN A 63 27.12 6.61 0.92
N ARG A 64 27.28 5.88 2.03
CA ARG A 64 28.16 6.32 3.14
C ARG A 64 29.61 6.43 2.67
N TRP A 65 30.12 5.39 2.00
CA TRP A 65 31.49 5.39 1.46
C TRP A 65 31.73 6.49 0.44
N GLU A 66 30.80 6.73 -0.48
CA GLU A 66 30.93 7.79 -1.46
C GLU A 66 30.90 9.17 -0.80
N ARG A 67 30.11 9.36 0.27
CA ARG A 67 30.06 10.63 1.01
C ARG A 67 31.37 10.91 1.70
N GLU A 68 31.96 9.91 2.35
CA GLU A 68 33.29 10.06 2.94
C GLU A 68 34.37 10.38 1.90
N ARG A 69 34.28 9.74 0.71
CA ARG A 69 35.17 10.04 -0.41
C ARG A 69 35.01 11.48 -0.89
N TYR A 70 33.78 11.98 -0.97
CA TYR A 70 33.49 13.37 -1.31
C TYR A 70 34.09 14.34 -0.26
N GLU A 71 33.89 14.09 1.03
CA GLU A 71 34.46 14.94 2.09
C GLU A 71 35.99 14.93 2.09
N ARG A 72 36.63 13.77 1.89
CA ARG A 72 38.09 13.70 1.74
C ARG A 72 38.58 14.51 0.53
N CYS A 73 37.86 14.45 -0.59
CA CYS A 73 38.19 15.23 -1.78
C CYS A 73 38.11 16.74 -1.50
N LYS A 74 37.02 17.17 -0.87
CA LYS A 74 36.76 18.57 -0.52
C LYS A 74 37.80 19.11 0.45
N ASN A 75 38.14 18.33 1.48
CA ASN A 75 39.14 18.69 2.48
C ASN A 75 40.56 18.78 1.89
N ALA A 76 40.84 18.07 0.79
CA ALA A 76 42.08 18.20 0.04
C ALA A 76 42.13 19.45 -0.87
N GLY A 77 41.11 20.31 -0.86
CA GLY A 77 41.07 21.55 -1.65
C GLY A 77 40.83 21.33 -3.15
N ARG A 78 40.38 20.14 -3.54
CA ARG A 78 40.09 19.82 -4.95
C ARG A 78 38.76 20.44 -5.38
N LYS A 79 38.67 20.88 -6.63
CA LYS A 79 37.48 21.54 -7.20
C LYS A 79 36.55 20.57 -7.94
N ASP A 80 37.02 19.36 -8.25
CA ASP A 80 36.35 18.32 -9.04
C ASP A 80 35.71 17.23 -8.16
N CYS A 81 35.22 17.57 -6.97
CA CYS A 81 34.61 16.60 -6.07
C CYS A 81 33.18 16.26 -6.48
N ARG A 82 32.93 14.99 -6.80
CA ARG A 82 31.59 14.47 -7.12
C ARG A 82 30.81 14.15 -5.85
N TYR A 83 29.65 14.78 -5.68
CA TYR A 83 28.72 14.45 -4.60
C TYR A 83 27.91 13.19 -4.97
N PRO A 84 27.80 12.20 -4.08
CA PRO A 84 26.96 11.04 -4.32
C PRO A 84 25.49 11.34 -4.01
N SER A 85 24.61 11.01 -4.95
CA SER A 85 23.16 11.20 -4.82
C SER A 85 22.42 9.97 -5.36
N THR A 86 22.85 8.78 -4.96
CA THR A 86 22.10 7.57 -5.27
C THR A 86 20.94 7.45 -4.30
N TYR A 87 19.72 7.34 -4.82
CA TYR A 87 18.54 7.08 -4.01
C TYR A 87 18.45 5.57 -3.73
N CYS A 88 18.28 5.19 -2.46
CA CYS A 88 18.11 3.78 -2.07
C CYS A 88 16.63 3.49 -1.88
N SER A 89 16.05 2.72 -2.81
CA SER A 89 14.65 2.30 -2.77
C SER A 89 14.52 0.81 -2.50
N THR A 90 13.40 0.43 -1.91
CA THR A 90 12.94 -0.96 -1.83
C THR A 90 11.61 -1.11 -2.57
N ASN A 91 11.30 -2.33 -2.99
CA ASN A 91 10.05 -2.68 -3.61
C ASN A 91 9.35 -3.81 -2.84
N TYR A 92 8.90 -3.50 -1.63
CA TYR A 92 8.15 -4.45 -0.80
C TYR A 92 6.80 -4.82 -1.44
N ASP A 93 6.21 -3.93 -2.24
CA ASP A 93 4.94 -4.19 -2.94
C ASP A 93 5.02 -5.41 -3.84
N ARG A 94 6.17 -5.64 -4.48
CA ARG A 94 6.43 -6.84 -5.27
C ARG A 94 6.37 -8.11 -4.41
N CYS A 95 6.94 -8.09 -3.21
CA CYS A 95 6.88 -9.25 -2.31
C CYS A 95 5.44 -9.55 -1.88
N GLU A 96 4.66 -8.51 -1.59
CA GLU A 96 3.24 -8.64 -1.24
C GLU A 96 2.40 -9.13 -2.43
N GLU A 97 2.69 -8.67 -3.65
CA GLU A 97 2.03 -9.13 -4.86
C GLU A 97 2.27 -10.62 -5.10
N GLN A 98 3.53 -11.06 -5.02
CA GLN A 98 3.88 -12.48 -5.15
C GLN A 98 3.21 -13.32 -4.08
N TYR A 99 3.12 -12.81 -2.85
CA TYR A 99 2.40 -13.48 -1.78
C TYR A 99 0.91 -13.66 -2.10
N ARG A 100 0.22 -12.62 -2.57
CA ARG A 100 -1.20 -12.71 -2.96
C ARG A 100 -1.44 -13.74 -4.06
N ILE A 101 -0.57 -13.79 -5.06
CA ILE A 101 -0.63 -14.78 -6.16
C ILE A 101 -0.45 -16.20 -5.60
N CYS A 102 0.55 -16.40 -4.73
CA CYS A 102 0.79 -17.69 -4.08
C CYS A 102 -0.40 -18.12 -3.21
N PHE A 103 -0.97 -17.20 -2.44
CA PHE A 103 -2.12 -17.42 -1.57
C PHE A 103 -3.34 -17.91 -2.37
N GLN A 104 -3.63 -17.28 -3.51
CA GLN A 104 -4.70 -17.71 -4.42
C GLN A 104 -4.42 -19.08 -5.04
N THR A 105 -3.16 -19.35 -5.39
CA THR A 105 -2.74 -20.65 -5.96
C THR A 105 -2.93 -21.80 -4.97
N CYS A 106 -2.72 -21.56 -3.66
CA CYS A 106 -3.00 -22.52 -2.60
C CYS A 106 -4.51 -22.72 -2.32
N GLY A 107 -5.39 -22.05 -3.06
CA GLY A 107 -6.84 -22.13 -2.90
C GLY A 107 -7.43 -21.14 -1.88
N GLY A 108 -6.62 -20.20 -1.39
CA GLY A 108 -7.11 -19.08 -0.59
C GLY A 108 -7.81 -18.02 -1.44
N ARG A 109 -8.62 -17.18 -0.80
CA ARG A 109 -9.23 -16.01 -1.46
C ARG A 109 -8.58 -14.72 -0.97
N VAL A 110 -8.31 -13.82 -1.91
CA VAL A 110 -7.80 -12.48 -1.64
C VAL A 110 -8.84 -11.48 -2.16
N ASP A 111 -9.40 -10.67 -1.27
CA ASP A 111 -10.36 -9.64 -1.61
C ASP A 111 -9.67 -8.27 -1.52
N ALA A 112 -9.80 -7.45 -2.57
CA ALA A 112 -9.23 -6.12 -2.63
C ALA A 112 -10.32 -5.07 -2.39
N THR A 113 -10.12 -4.21 -1.39
CA THR A 113 -11.04 -3.12 -1.05
C THR A 113 -10.30 -1.80 -1.13
N THR A 114 -10.79 -0.88 -1.97
CA THR A 114 -10.28 0.49 -2.00
C THR A 114 -10.91 1.26 -0.85
N VAL A 115 -10.07 1.76 0.06
CA VAL A 115 -10.48 2.55 1.22
C VAL A 115 -9.89 3.95 1.12
N CYS A 116 -10.65 4.95 1.53
CA CYS A 116 -10.09 6.28 1.68
C CYS A 116 -9.27 6.35 2.98
N VAL A 117 -8.08 6.92 2.90
CA VAL A 117 -7.12 7.03 4.02
C VAL A 117 -6.81 8.48 4.40
N ALA A 118 -7.16 9.47 3.56
CA ALA A 118 -7.07 10.89 3.89
C ALA A 118 -8.09 11.73 3.10
N ASN A 119 -8.53 12.86 3.68
CA ASN A 119 -9.53 13.79 3.11
C ASN A 119 -10.86 13.11 2.76
N CYS A 120 -11.27 12.13 3.55
CA CYS A 120 -12.45 11.32 3.29
C CYS A 120 -13.76 12.06 3.60
N GLU A 121 -13.72 13.16 4.36
CA GLU A 121 -14.92 13.96 4.65
C GLU A 121 -15.47 14.67 3.42
N GLN A 122 -14.64 14.85 2.39
CA GLN A 122 -15.05 15.42 1.11
C GLN A 122 -15.76 14.41 0.21
N ILE A 123 -15.78 13.13 0.59
CA ILE A 123 -16.49 12.10 -0.15
C ILE A 123 -17.99 12.33 0.09
N PRO A 124 -18.78 12.68 -0.94
CA PRO A 124 -20.22 12.76 -0.78
C PRO A 124 -20.73 11.40 -0.30
N PRO A 125 -21.63 11.36 0.69
CA PRO A 125 -22.14 10.10 1.20
C PRO A 125 -22.71 9.29 0.03
N PRO A 126 -22.53 7.96 0.03
CA PRO A 126 -23.15 7.12 -0.99
C PRO A 126 -24.65 7.45 -1.00
N PRO A 127 -25.28 7.53 -2.19
CA PRO A 127 -26.71 7.78 -2.26
C PRO A 127 -27.39 6.76 -1.36
N VAL A 128 -28.11 7.25 -0.34
CA VAL A 128 -28.87 6.40 0.56
C VAL A 128 -29.94 5.75 -0.30
N VAL A 129 -29.68 4.54 -0.75
CA VAL A 129 -30.70 3.71 -1.38
C VAL A 129 -31.64 3.36 -0.24
N VAL A 130 -32.72 4.13 -0.10
CA VAL A 130 -33.84 3.78 0.77
C VAL A 130 -34.40 2.48 0.21
N GLN A 131 -33.91 1.35 0.70
CA GLN A 131 -34.53 0.07 0.41
C GLN A 131 -35.97 0.17 0.96
N PRO A 132 -37.01 -0.04 0.13
CA PRO A 132 -38.35 -0.16 0.67
C PRO A 132 -38.30 -1.29 1.69
N GLN A 133 -38.79 -1.04 2.91
CA GLN A 133 -38.87 -2.04 3.97
C GLN A 133 -39.79 -3.16 3.49
N GLY A 134 -39.23 -4.15 2.79
CA GLY A 134 -39.88 -5.40 2.46
C GLY A 134 -40.11 -6.14 3.77
N GLY A 135 -41.38 -6.42 4.07
CA GLY A 135 -41.78 -7.13 5.28
C GLY A 135 -40.96 -8.41 5.46
N TYR A 136 -40.50 -8.63 6.69
CA TYR A 136 -39.86 -9.89 7.06
C TYR A 136 -40.79 -11.05 6.68
N PRO A 137 -40.31 -12.08 5.97
CA PRO A 137 -41.09 -13.30 5.79
C PRO A 137 -41.40 -13.89 7.18
N PRO A 138 -42.58 -14.48 7.39
CA PRO A 138 -42.90 -15.14 8.64
C PRO A 138 -41.87 -16.23 8.94
N PRO A 139 -41.54 -16.47 10.23
CA PRO A 139 -40.61 -17.52 10.61
C PRO A 139 -41.10 -18.88 10.11
N PRO A 140 -40.19 -19.79 9.73
CA PRO A 140 -40.56 -21.15 9.33
C PRO A 140 -41.27 -21.89 10.47
N PRO A 141 -42.21 -22.81 10.15
CA PRO A 141 -42.85 -23.63 11.16
C PRO A 141 -41.81 -24.51 11.90
N PRO A 142 -42.06 -24.84 13.17
CA PRO A 142 -41.18 -25.71 13.93
C PRO A 142 -41.07 -27.10 13.29
N PRO A 143 -39.92 -27.79 13.43
CA PRO A 143 -39.75 -29.14 12.92
C PRO A 143 -40.72 -30.12 13.62
N PRO A 144 -41.16 -31.19 12.94
CA PRO A 144 -41.98 -32.22 13.55
C PRO A 144 -41.20 -32.93 14.68
N PRO A 145 -41.90 -33.45 15.71
CA PRO A 145 -41.26 -34.21 16.78
C PRO A 145 -40.58 -35.46 16.21
N ALA A 146 -39.38 -35.75 16.72
CA ALA A 146 -38.62 -36.95 16.36
C ALA A 146 -39.34 -38.23 16.86
N PRO A 147 -39.21 -39.36 16.14
CA PRO A 147 -39.80 -40.64 16.53
C PRO A 147 -39.18 -41.25 17.79
#